data_AF-A0A150G1N2-F1
#
_entry.id   AF-A0A150G1N2-F1
#
_cell.length_a   1.000
_cell.length_b   1.000
_cell.length_c   1.000
_cell.angle_alpha   90.00
_cell.angle_beta   90.00
_cell.angle_gamma   90.00
#
_symmetry.space_group_name_H-M   'P 1'
#
loop_
_entity.id
_entity.type
_entity.pdbx_description
1 polymer ?
#
loop_
_entity_poly.entity_id
_entity_poly.type
_entity_poly.pdbx_seq_one_letter_code
_entity_poly.pdbx_strand_id
1 'polypeptide(L)'
;MATQETEVGTAPCDAALPLPNVWIPGLVERFASFLHPNEVICTLRCVDKATAAQFRGRPEFATVRLSQPTPPHAFAARWAAPGAMRDLTLAQRKQLLHLAAASGVMANLEVVLEAVGWVLDLKELTPPLNAAASGGHVDVVRCLMGLARHLGPWPPPEITSSLGAAVEAGHTAVCEALFQSIGAQDLWSVMQVCAALRAGRPGMADWLLQQRPERPIGSGCSLAPLGEEACAALLHAAAEGCDLPTLSSLHQRCCGVGMTDSEEASELLTAAASCTADWQAKDDGGPYTSAASNGDLAMLRCLARLGCPWGPASGAAAVFEYGAQHSWPLPVMRLLVELGCPVDWEASLAASRRSFLGVPKEMRYWLAAEAARWRRQKQQQGAEEARKRQQQERIERAVRRQKRDGAQQ
;
A
#
# COMPACT_ATOMS: atom_id res chain seq x y z
N MET A 1 -37.68 73.29 47.22
CA MET A 1 -37.06 72.67 48.41
C MET A 1 -36.02 71.71 47.92
N ALA A 2 -34.76 72.04 48.16
CA ALA A 2 -33.58 71.22 47.89
C ALA A 2 -33.17 70.49 49.17
N THR A 3 -32.64 69.27 49.02
CA THR A 3 -31.62 68.58 49.86
C THR A 3 -31.36 67.21 49.17
N GLN A 4 -30.19 66.94 48.56
CA GLN A 4 -28.97 66.33 49.17
C GLN A 4 -29.29 64.98 49.85
N GLU A 5 -28.66 63.83 49.63
CA GLU A 5 -27.30 63.33 49.26
C GLU A 5 -27.52 61.84 48.81
N THR A 6 -26.60 60.99 48.33
CA THR A 6 -25.15 60.84 48.46
C THR A 6 -24.67 59.87 47.37
N GLU A 7 -23.47 60.10 46.82
CA GLU A 7 -22.73 59.11 46.04
C GLU A 7 -22.40 57.88 46.90
N VAL A 8 -22.61 56.69 46.34
CA VAL A 8 -21.95 55.46 46.80
C VAL A 8 -21.17 54.91 45.61
N GLY A 9 -19.86 55.04 45.69
CA GLY A 9 -18.92 54.47 44.73
C GLY A 9 -19.03 52.95 44.72
N THR A 10 -19.31 52.39 43.55
CA THR A 10 -19.01 51.00 43.24
C THR A 10 -17.81 51.00 42.29
N ALA A 11 -16.66 50.63 42.84
CA ALA A 11 -15.46 50.32 42.06
C ALA A 11 -15.83 49.35 40.93
N PRO A 12 -15.29 49.53 39.71
CA PRO A 12 -15.48 48.54 38.67
C PRO A 12 -14.81 47.25 39.15
N CYS A 13 -15.59 46.18 39.30
CA CYS A 13 -15.08 44.83 39.47
C CYS A 13 -13.97 44.61 38.44
N ASP A 14 -12.77 44.33 38.93
CA ASP A 14 -11.62 43.89 38.15
C ASP A 14 -12.09 42.97 37.03
N ALA A 15 -12.01 43.47 35.80
CA ALA A 15 -12.08 42.62 34.62
C ALA A 15 -10.93 41.63 34.78
N ALA A 16 -11.26 40.38 35.13
CA ALA A 16 -10.30 39.32 35.31
C ALA A 16 -9.29 39.36 34.15
N LEU A 17 -8.03 39.69 34.46
CA LEU A 17 -6.96 39.70 33.49
C LEU A 17 -7.01 38.37 32.74
N PRO A 18 -7.00 38.36 31.40
CA PRO A 18 -7.02 37.12 30.63
C PRO A 18 -5.85 36.27 31.15
N LEU A 19 -6.18 35.10 31.69
CA LEU A 19 -5.18 34.16 32.22
C LEU A 19 -4.10 34.00 31.15
N PRO A 20 -2.82 34.11 31.50
CA PRO A 20 -1.77 33.98 30.51
C PRO A 20 -1.91 32.59 29.88
N ASN A 21 -2.07 32.55 28.55
CA ASN A 21 -2.07 31.32 27.76
C ASN A 21 -0.67 30.69 27.81
N VAL A 22 -0.29 30.12 28.96
CA VAL A 22 1.00 29.47 29.16
C VAL A 22 0.90 28.05 28.64
N TRP A 23 1.14 27.90 27.35
CA TRP A 23 1.32 26.58 26.73
C TRP A 23 2.71 26.05 27.10
N ILE A 24 2.76 25.04 27.96
CA ILE A 24 4.01 24.39 28.33
C ILE A 24 4.50 23.57 27.12
N PRO A 25 5.73 23.77 26.60
CA PRO A 25 6.19 23.11 25.37
C PRO A 25 6.04 21.58 25.36
N GLY A 26 6.31 20.94 26.51
CA GLY A 26 6.13 19.49 26.65
C GLY A 26 4.67 19.03 26.57
N LEU A 27 3.72 19.86 27.01
CA LEU A 27 2.29 19.57 26.88
C LEU A 27 1.82 19.77 25.43
N VAL A 28 2.33 20.80 24.75
CA VAL A 28 2.06 21.05 23.31
C VAL A 28 2.53 19.88 22.46
N GLU A 29 3.73 19.36 22.74
CA GLU A 29 4.31 18.21 22.06
C GLU A 29 3.45 16.96 22.27
N ARG A 30 2.96 16.76 23.50
CA ARG A 30 2.07 15.66 23.83
C ARG A 30 0.73 15.78 23.11
N PHE A 31 0.14 16.96 23.04
CA PHE A 31 -1.07 17.18 22.24
C PHE A 31 -0.83 16.91 20.75
N ALA A 32 0.26 17.41 20.18
CA ALA A 32 0.62 17.17 18.78
C ALA A 32 0.77 15.67 18.46
N SER A 33 1.27 14.87 19.40
CA SER A 33 1.41 13.41 19.22
C SER A 33 0.08 12.65 19.07
N PHE A 34 -1.03 13.24 19.54
CA PHE A 34 -2.38 12.68 19.38
C PHE A 34 -3.13 13.25 18.18
N LEU A 35 -2.60 14.29 17.53
CA LEU A 35 -3.25 14.98 16.44
C LEU A 35 -2.74 14.50 15.08
N HIS A 36 -3.63 14.50 14.09
CA HIS A 36 -3.22 14.29 12.71
C HIS A 36 -2.29 15.43 12.25
N PRO A 37 -1.27 15.19 11.39
CA PRO A 37 -0.34 16.23 10.97
C PRO A 37 -1.00 17.48 10.41
N ASN A 38 -2.10 17.34 9.65
CA ASN A 38 -2.85 18.49 9.14
C ASN A 38 -3.52 19.32 10.27
N GLU A 39 -4.00 18.69 11.35
CA GLU A 39 -4.53 19.40 12.54
C GLU A 39 -3.41 20.19 13.24
N VAL A 40 -2.22 19.60 13.34
CA VAL A 40 -1.06 20.31 13.91
C VAL A 40 -0.70 21.52 13.05
N ILE A 41 -0.69 21.36 11.72
CA ILE A 41 -0.33 22.43 10.79
C ILE A 41 -1.36 23.55 10.77
N CYS A 42 -2.63 23.21 10.65
CA CYS A 42 -3.70 24.16 10.38
C CYS A 42 -4.29 24.78 11.65
N THR A 43 -4.21 24.09 12.78
CA THR A 43 -4.87 24.50 14.02
C THR A 43 -3.86 24.74 15.12
N LEU A 44 -3.09 23.73 15.53
CA LEU A 44 -2.19 23.85 16.69
C LEU A 44 -1.09 24.91 16.46
N ARG A 45 -0.45 24.90 15.29
CA ARG A 45 0.57 25.90 14.91
C ARG A 45 0.02 27.32 14.78
N CYS A 46 -1.29 27.49 14.68
CA CYS A 46 -1.95 28.78 14.53
C CYS A 46 -2.38 29.40 15.86
N VAL A 47 -2.26 28.67 16.99
CA VAL A 47 -2.69 29.14 18.32
C VAL A 47 -1.86 30.33 18.80
N ASP A 48 -0.54 30.24 18.74
CA ASP A 48 0.38 31.31 19.15
C ASP A 48 1.77 31.20 18.49
N LYS A 49 2.57 32.27 18.60
CA LYS A 49 3.90 32.37 17.97
C LYS A 49 4.93 31.38 18.54
N ALA A 50 4.87 31.05 19.82
CA ALA A 50 5.78 30.11 20.45
C ALA A 50 5.48 28.68 19.98
N THR A 51 4.21 28.30 19.95
CA THR A 51 3.75 27.02 19.37
C THR A 51 4.12 26.90 17.89
N ALA A 52 3.95 27.98 17.10
CA ALA A 52 4.37 28.01 15.71
C ALA A 52 5.88 27.79 15.53
N ALA A 53 6.70 28.32 16.45
CA ALA A 53 8.16 28.17 16.43
C ALA A 53 8.60 26.74 16.81
N GLN A 54 7.91 26.09 17.76
CA GLN A 54 8.22 24.72 18.22
C GLN A 54 8.17 23.67 17.09
N PHE A 55 7.23 23.83 16.15
CA PHE A 55 7.04 22.92 15.03
C PHE A 55 7.65 23.40 13.71
N ARG A 56 8.30 24.58 13.71
CA ARG A 56 8.90 25.15 12.49
C ARG A 56 10.10 24.30 12.04
N GLY A 57 10.20 24.06 10.73
CA GLY A 57 11.34 23.34 10.13
C GLY A 57 11.27 21.81 10.25
N ARG A 58 10.25 21.26 10.92
CA ARG A 58 10.04 19.81 10.96
C ARG A 58 9.41 19.33 9.65
N PRO A 59 9.97 18.30 8.99
CA PRO A 59 9.49 17.83 7.70
C PRO A 59 8.08 17.26 7.77
N GLU A 60 7.72 16.63 8.89
CA GLU A 60 6.40 16.07 9.17
C GLU A 60 5.28 17.12 9.18
N PHE A 61 5.60 18.38 9.48
CA PHE A 61 4.66 19.50 9.53
C PHE A 61 4.92 20.55 8.44
N ALA A 62 5.68 20.21 7.38
CA ALA A 62 6.05 21.18 6.35
C ALA A 62 4.91 21.51 5.38
N THR A 63 4.10 20.51 5.02
CA THR A 63 3.12 20.62 3.94
C THR A 63 1.81 19.93 4.32
N VAL A 64 0.68 20.62 4.09
CA VAL A 64 -0.67 20.05 4.25
C VAL A 64 -0.93 19.03 3.14
N ARG A 65 -1.32 17.81 3.51
CA ARG A 65 -1.66 16.73 2.57
C ARG A 65 -3.18 16.65 2.42
N LEU A 66 -3.71 17.19 1.33
CA LEU A 66 -5.17 17.28 1.11
C LEU A 66 -5.85 15.94 0.83
N SER A 67 -5.11 14.89 0.48
CA SER A 67 -5.65 13.52 0.43
C SER A 67 -5.93 12.93 1.81
N GLN A 68 -5.49 13.59 2.88
CA GLN A 68 -5.73 13.19 4.27
C GLN A 68 -6.69 14.18 4.94
N PRO A 69 -7.36 13.79 6.03
CA PRO A 69 -8.29 14.65 6.74
C PRO A 69 -7.68 16.01 7.08
N THR A 70 -8.35 17.07 6.62
CA THR A 70 -7.93 18.46 6.84
C THR A 70 -9.05 19.17 7.61
N PRO A 71 -8.73 20.03 8.60
CA PRO A 71 -9.74 20.63 9.45
C PRO A 71 -10.70 21.52 8.64
N PRO A 72 -12.04 21.39 8.80
CA PRO A 72 -13.01 22.13 7.98
C PRO A 72 -12.85 23.65 8.00
N HIS A 73 -12.55 24.22 9.16
CA HIS A 73 -12.34 25.66 9.30
C HIS A 73 -11.16 26.17 8.46
N ALA A 74 -10.05 25.44 8.45
CA ALA A 74 -8.85 25.81 7.71
C ALA A 74 -9.03 25.59 6.20
N PHE A 75 -9.75 24.53 5.82
CA PHE A 75 -10.11 24.28 4.44
C PHE A 75 -11.03 25.38 3.91
N ALA A 76 -12.12 25.68 4.61
CA ALA A 76 -13.04 26.74 4.23
C ALA A 76 -12.36 28.10 4.15
N ALA A 77 -11.48 28.44 5.09
CA ALA A 77 -10.72 29.70 5.05
C ALA A 77 -9.88 29.86 3.77
N ARG A 78 -9.42 28.75 3.17
CA ARG A 78 -8.62 28.77 1.94
C ARG A 78 -9.47 28.73 0.67
N TRP A 79 -10.59 28.00 0.67
CA TRP A 79 -11.29 27.64 -0.57
C TRP A 79 -12.75 28.11 -0.66
N ALA A 80 -13.40 28.52 0.44
CA ALA A 80 -14.82 28.88 0.44
C ALA A 80 -15.10 30.33 -0.01
N ALA A 81 -14.11 31.22 0.02
CA ALA A 81 -14.32 32.61 -0.38
C ALA A 81 -14.65 32.72 -1.88
N PRO A 82 -15.60 33.58 -2.29
CA PRO A 82 -15.90 33.79 -3.71
C PRO A 82 -14.66 34.14 -4.50
N GLY A 83 -14.34 33.31 -5.50
CA GLY A 83 -13.17 33.49 -6.34
C GLY A 83 -11.85 32.93 -5.80
N ALA A 84 -11.85 32.25 -4.65
CA ALA A 84 -10.65 31.60 -4.09
C ALA A 84 -10.01 30.56 -5.03
N MET A 85 -10.80 29.98 -5.93
CA MET A 85 -10.34 29.01 -6.93
C MET A 85 -10.05 29.63 -8.32
N ARG A 86 -10.12 30.97 -8.47
CA ARG A 86 -9.93 31.62 -9.79
C ARG A 86 -8.54 31.38 -10.37
N ASP A 87 -7.54 31.34 -9.50
CA ASP A 87 -6.15 31.12 -9.90
C ASP A 87 -5.85 29.63 -10.19
N LEU A 88 -6.80 28.73 -9.89
CA LEU A 88 -6.65 27.30 -10.18
C LEU A 88 -7.14 27.00 -11.61
N THR A 89 -6.31 26.24 -12.34
CA THR A 89 -6.70 25.65 -13.63
C THR A 89 -7.82 24.62 -13.43
N LEU A 90 -8.58 24.31 -14.49
CA LEU A 90 -9.62 23.28 -14.44
C LEU A 90 -9.07 21.93 -13.95
N ALA A 91 -7.87 21.53 -14.41
CA ALA A 91 -7.22 20.30 -13.97
C ALA A 91 -6.89 20.31 -12.47
N GLN A 92 -6.43 21.45 -11.93
CA GLN A 92 -6.17 21.59 -10.49
C GLN A 92 -7.44 21.52 -9.66
N ARG A 93 -8.56 22.07 -10.14
CA ARG A 93 -9.84 21.99 -9.41
C ARG A 93 -10.42 20.58 -9.41
N LYS A 94 -10.30 19.85 -10.53
CA LYS A 94 -10.63 18.41 -10.60
C LYS A 94 -9.78 17.60 -9.61
N GLN A 95 -8.48 17.89 -9.55
CA GLN A 95 -7.59 17.27 -8.58
C GLN A 95 -8.00 17.61 -7.13
N LEU A 96 -8.40 18.86 -6.86
CA LEU A 96 -8.87 19.26 -5.54
C LEU A 96 -10.14 18.50 -5.13
N LEU A 97 -11.10 18.31 -6.05
CA LEU A 97 -12.30 17.50 -5.82
C LEU A 97 -11.94 16.05 -5.49
N HIS A 98 -11.04 15.45 -6.27
CA HIS A 98 -10.54 14.10 -6.01
C HIS A 98 -9.86 13.98 -4.63
N LEU A 99 -9.00 14.93 -4.26
CA LEU A 99 -8.32 14.93 -2.97
C LEU A 99 -9.29 15.13 -1.80
N ALA A 100 -10.27 16.03 -1.94
CA ALA A 100 -11.31 16.24 -0.94
C ALA A 100 -12.14 14.97 -0.72
N ALA A 101 -12.51 14.28 -1.80
CA ALA A 101 -13.21 12.99 -1.71
C ALA A 101 -12.33 11.89 -1.04
N ALA A 102 -11.05 11.82 -1.39
CA ALA A 102 -10.09 10.90 -0.78
C ALA A 102 -9.87 11.17 0.73
N SER A 103 -10.02 12.42 1.17
CA SER A 103 -9.85 12.81 2.57
C SER A 103 -10.99 12.37 3.48
N GLY A 104 -12.18 12.15 2.92
CA GLY A 104 -13.38 11.75 3.68
C GLY A 104 -14.06 12.86 4.48
N VAL A 105 -13.55 14.09 4.43
CA VAL A 105 -14.14 15.21 5.19
C VAL A 105 -15.28 15.83 4.39
N MET A 106 -16.52 15.46 4.72
CA MET A 106 -17.73 15.92 4.00
C MET A 106 -17.80 17.45 3.85
N ALA A 107 -17.57 18.20 4.93
CA ALA A 107 -17.61 19.66 4.89
C ALA A 107 -16.61 20.26 3.87
N ASN A 108 -15.45 19.62 3.68
CA ASN A 108 -14.47 20.07 2.69
C ASN A 108 -14.95 19.75 1.28
N LEU A 109 -15.58 18.59 1.09
CA LEU A 109 -16.16 18.20 -0.19
C LEU A 109 -17.27 19.17 -0.62
N GLU A 110 -18.17 19.56 0.29
CA GLU A 110 -19.24 20.53 0.03
C GLU A 110 -18.66 21.87 -0.44
N VAL A 111 -17.65 22.40 0.26
CA VAL A 111 -16.94 23.63 -0.15
C VAL A 111 -16.39 23.51 -1.58
N VAL A 112 -15.82 22.36 -1.93
CA VAL A 112 -15.29 22.16 -3.30
C VAL A 112 -16.43 22.07 -4.31
N LEU A 113 -17.48 21.30 -4.04
CA LEU A 113 -18.64 21.12 -4.93
C LEU A 113 -19.38 22.42 -5.21
N GLU A 114 -19.43 23.35 -4.26
CA GLU A 114 -19.99 24.69 -4.48
C GLU A 114 -19.06 25.58 -5.32
N ALA A 115 -17.75 25.39 -5.21
CA ALA A 115 -16.73 26.26 -5.80
C ALA A 115 -16.11 25.74 -7.12
N VAL A 116 -16.42 24.51 -7.54
CA VAL A 116 -15.88 23.86 -8.76
C VAL A 116 -15.98 24.79 -9.97
N GLY A 117 -17.14 25.39 -10.19
CA GLY A 117 -17.36 26.37 -11.25
C GLY A 117 -17.32 25.78 -12.67
N TRP A 118 -17.59 24.48 -12.83
CA TRP A 118 -17.87 23.83 -14.11
C TRP A 118 -19.04 22.85 -13.98
N VAL A 119 -19.59 22.40 -15.11
CA VAL A 119 -20.70 21.44 -15.15
C VAL A 119 -20.14 20.02 -14.93
N LEU A 120 -20.52 19.39 -13.82
CA LEU A 120 -20.12 18.01 -13.51
C LEU A 120 -20.87 17.03 -14.42
N ASP A 121 -20.15 16.01 -14.90
CA ASP A 121 -20.73 14.84 -15.58
C ASP A 121 -20.32 13.55 -14.83
N LEU A 122 -20.84 12.40 -15.27
CA LEU A 122 -20.55 11.10 -14.64
C LEU A 122 -19.06 10.71 -14.72
N LYS A 123 -18.37 11.11 -15.80
CA LYS A 123 -16.96 10.80 -16.00
C LYS A 123 -16.08 11.57 -15.02
N GLU A 124 -16.41 12.82 -14.74
CA GLU A 124 -15.70 13.66 -13.77
C GLU A 124 -15.99 13.24 -12.31
N LEU A 125 -17.14 12.63 -12.04
CA LEU A 125 -17.48 12.09 -10.71
C LEU A 125 -16.85 10.71 -10.42
N THR A 126 -16.44 9.97 -11.44
CA THR A 126 -15.87 8.63 -11.26
C THR A 126 -14.57 8.62 -10.45
N PRO A 127 -13.54 9.46 -10.74
CA PRO A 127 -12.33 9.52 -9.93
C PRO A 127 -12.53 9.89 -8.45
N PRO A 128 -13.32 10.91 -8.07
CA PRO A 128 -13.57 11.21 -6.67
C PRO A 128 -14.40 10.10 -5.99
N LEU A 129 -15.35 9.49 -6.69
CA LEU A 129 -16.12 8.37 -6.16
C LEU A 129 -15.23 7.15 -5.87
N ASN A 130 -14.33 6.78 -6.78
CA ASN A 130 -13.36 5.70 -6.59
C ASN A 130 -12.43 5.98 -5.40
N ALA A 131 -11.99 7.22 -5.24
CA ALA A 131 -11.12 7.62 -4.12
C ALA A 131 -11.84 7.59 -2.77
N ALA A 132 -13.10 8.04 -2.74
CA ALA A 132 -13.92 7.93 -1.54
C ALA A 132 -14.22 6.47 -1.19
N ALA A 133 -14.48 5.64 -2.20
CA ALA A 133 -14.75 4.23 -2.06
C ALA A 133 -13.53 3.46 -1.53
N SER A 134 -12.34 3.70 -2.09
CA SER A 134 -11.08 3.11 -1.62
C SER A 134 -10.64 3.61 -0.26
N GLY A 135 -11.08 4.81 0.15
CA GLY A 135 -10.85 5.37 1.49
C GLY A 135 -11.88 4.98 2.54
N GLY A 136 -12.98 4.31 2.15
CA GLY A 136 -14.02 3.89 3.08
C GLY A 136 -15.00 4.99 3.51
N HIS A 137 -15.06 6.10 2.77
CA HIS A 137 -15.79 7.31 3.16
C HIS A 137 -17.26 7.24 2.76
N VAL A 138 -18.05 6.52 3.53
CA VAL A 138 -19.45 6.19 3.20
C VAL A 138 -20.31 7.42 2.91
N ASP A 139 -20.19 8.47 3.72
CA ASP A 139 -21.02 9.67 3.54
C ASP A 139 -20.67 10.40 2.24
N VAL A 140 -19.36 10.50 1.93
CA VAL A 140 -18.88 11.07 0.66
C VAL A 140 -19.40 10.26 -0.52
N VAL A 141 -19.33 8.93 -0.44
CA VAL A 141 -19.89 8.04 -1.46
C VAL A 141 -21.38 8.29 -1.64
N ARG A 142 -22.17 8.37 -0.56
CA ARG A 142 -23.62 8.67 -0.65
C ARG A 142 -23.90 10.02 -1.28
N CYS A 143 -23.14 11.06 -0.93
CA CYS A 143 -23.26 12.39 -1.51
C CYS A 143 -22.99 12.36 -3.02
N LEU A 144 -21.86 11.80 -3.43
CA LEU A 144 -21.47 11.70 -4.84
C LEU A 144 -22.43 10.82 -5.65
N MET A 145 -22.96 9.75 -5.06
CA MET A 145 -24.01 8.92 -5.67
C MET A 145 -25.33 9.68 -5.84
N GLY A 146 -25.71 10.49 -4.86
CA GLY A 146 -26.85 11.40 -4.97
C GLY A 146 -26.71 12.35 -6.15
N LEU A 147 -25.53 12.93 -6.35
CA LEU A 147 -25.24 13.76 -7.53
C LEU A 147 -25.30 12.96 -8.83
N ALA A 148 -24.68 11.78 -8.88
CA ALA A 148 -24.65 10.93 -10.07
C ALA A 148 -26.05 10.56 -10.58
N ARG A 149 -27.02 10.34 -9.67
CA ARG A 149 -28.43 10.06 -10.02
C ARG A 149 -29.10 11.18 -10.85
N HIS A 150 -28.61 12.41 -10.74
CA HIS A 150 -29.19 13.57 -11.42
C HIS A 150 -28.47 13.94 -12.72
N LEU A 151 -27.30 13.34 -13.00
CA LEU A 151 -26.42 13.74 -14.10
C LEU A 151 -26.49 12.83 -15.33
N GLY A 152 -27.20 11.70 -15.27
CA GLY A 152 -27.30 10.81 -16.41
C GLY A 152 -28.06 9.51 -16.14
N PRO A 153 -27.86 8.49 -17.00
CA PRO A 153 -28.45 7.16 -16.83
C PRO A 153 -28.06 6.54 -15.49
N TRP A 154 -28.98 5.79 -14.91
CA TRP A 154 -28.79 5.08 -13.64
C TRP A 154 -29.00 3.58 -13.82
N PRO A 155 -28.13 2.71 -13.27
CA PRO A 155 -26.88 3.02 -12.56
C PRO A 155 -25.75 3.52 -13.50
N PRO A 156 -24.79 4.32 -13.00
CA PRO A 156 -23.67 4.79 -13.80
C PRO A 156 -22.75 3.61 -14.15
N PRO A 157 -22.34 3.43 -15.42
CA PRO A 157 -21.57 2.26 -15.85
C PRO A 157 -20.22 2.12 -15.13
N GLU A 158 -19.65 3.24 -14.69
CA GLU A 158 -18.38 3.28 -13.97
C GLU A 158 -18.48 2.81 -12.51
N ILE A 159 -19.68 2.57 -11.98
CA ILE A 159 -19.87 2.23 -10.57
C ILE A 159 -19.23 0.90 -10.17
N THR A 160 -19.09 -0.01 -11.13
CA THR A 160 -18.41 -1.29 -10.96
C THR A 160 -16.95 -1.10 -10.55
N SER A 161 -16.30 -0.03 -11.05
CA SER A 161 -14.94 0.32 -10.67
C SER A 161 -14.85 0.87 -9.24
N SER A 162 -15.84 1.66 -8.82
CA SER A 162 -15.92 2.18 -7.44
C SER A 162 -16.19 1.07 -6.43
N LEU A 163 -17.08 0.13 -6.79
CA LEU A 163 -17.32 -1.06 -5.98
C LEU A 163 -16.05 -1.90 -5.86
N GLY A 164 -15.35 -2.16 -6.96
CA GLY A 164 -14.08 -2.89 -6.96
C GLY A 164 -13.05 -2.24 -6.04
N ALA A 165 -12.91 -0.91 -6.09
CA ALA A 165 -12.02 -0.17 -5.21
C ALA A 165 -12.37 -0.32 -3.72
N ALA A 166 -13.67 -0.28 -3.36
CA ALA A 166 -14.12 -0.51 -1.98
C ALA A 166 -13.91 -1.97 -1.53
N VAL A 167 -14.13 -2.93 -2.44
CA VAL A 167 -13.97 -4.36 -2.19
C VAL A 167 -12.50 -4.71 -1.94
N GLU A 168 -11.59 -4.25 -2.81
CA GLU A 168 -10.15 -4.46 -2.66
C GLU A 168 -9.62 -3.80 -1.38
N ALA A 169 -10.12 -2.61 -1.04
CA ALA A 169 -9.76 -1.93 0.20
C ALA A 169 -10.35 -2.60 1.46
N GLY A 170 -11.44 -3.37 1.32
CA GLY A 170 -12.11 -4.07 2.41
C GLY A 170 -13.15 -3.23 3.17
N HIS A 171 -13.77 -2.24 2.52
CA HIS A 171 -14.71 -1.31 3.15
C HIS A 171 -16.17 -1.77 3.01
N THR A 172 -16.62 -2.65 3.92
CA THR A 172 -17.97 -3.25 3.87
C THR A 172 -19.09 -2.22 3.92
N ALA A 173 -18.96 -1.18 4.76
CA ALA A 173 -19.98 -0.14 4.87
C ALA A 173 -20.19 0.66 3.57
N VAL A 174 -19.13 0.85 2.77
CA VAL A 174 -19.25 1.46 1.43
C VAL A 174 -19.94 0.50 0.48
N CYS A 175 -19.53 -0.77 0.47
CA CYS A 175 -20.15 -1.79 -0.37
C CYS A 175 -21.65 -1.91 -0.06
N GLU A 176 -22.04 -1.97 1.22
CA GLU A 176 -23.43 -1.95 1.68
C GLU A 176 -24.19 -0.73 1.15
N ALA A 177 -23.62 0.48 1.25
CA ALA A 177 -24.25 1.69 0.74
C ALA A 177 -24.46 1.65 -0.78
N LEU A 178 -23.51 1.09 -1.54
CA LEU A 178 -23.64 0.91 -2.99
C LEU A 178 -24.72 -0.12 -3.34
N PHE A 179 -24.72 -1.27 -2.67
CA PHE A 179 -25.72 -2.33 -2.83
C PHE A 179 -27.13 -1.85 -2.47
N GLN A 180 -27.29 -1.03 -1.43
CA GLN A 180 -28.58 -0.41 -1.08
C GLN A 180 -29.05 0.61 -2.10
N SER A 181 -28.13 1.32 -2.77
CA SER A 181 -28.47 2.40 -3.70
C SER A 181 -28.85 1.91 -5.09
N ILE A 182 -28.19 0.84 -5.56
CA ILE A 182 -28.36 0.31 -6.93
C ILE A 182 -29.15 -1.00 -6.91
N GLY A 183 -28.87 -1.86 -5.94
CA GLY A 183 -29.39 -3.22 -5.87
C GLY A 183 -28.32 -4.25 -6.18
N ALA A 184 -28.45 -5.42 -5.52
CA ALA A 184 -27.51 -6.53 -5.69
C ALA A 184 -27.54 -7.10 -7.11
N GLN A 185 -28.68 -7.04 -7.81
CA GLN A 185 -28.85 -7.60 -9.15
C GLN A 185 -27.90 -6.98 -10.18
N ASP A 186 -27.65 -5.67 -10.08
CA ASP A 186 -26.82 -4.96 -11.06
C ASP A 186 -25.34 -4.89 -10.65
N LEU A 187 -25.04 -5.05 -9.35
CA LEU A 187 -23.69 -4.89 -8.82
C LEU A 187 -22.97 -6.19 -8.51
N TRP A 188 -23.70 -7.25 -8.19
CA TRP A 188 -23.09 -8.51 -7.78
C TRP A 188 -22.45 -9.19 -8.98
N SER A 189 -21.18 -9.59 -8.83
CA SER A 189 -20.52 -10.48 -9.79
C SER A 189 -19.47 -11.34 -9.11
N VAL A 190 -19.20 -12.52 -9.68
CA VAL A 190 -18.13 -13.41 -9.21
C VAL A 190 -16.77 -12.71 -9.23
N MET A 191 -16.54 -11.80 -10.18
CA MET A 191 -15.29 -11.04 -10.27
C MET A 191 -15.04 -10.12 -9.07
N GLN A 192 -16.11 -9.59 -8.43
CA GLN A 192 -15.96 -8.83 -7.18
C GLN A 192 -15.54 -9.75 -6.02
N VAL A 193 -16.08 -10.97 -5.96
CA VAL A 193 -15.64 -11.98 -4.97
C VAL A 193 -14.17 -12.35 -5.20
N CYS A 194 -13.76 -12.56 -6.45
CA CYS A 194 -12.35 -12.79 -6.80
C CYS A 194 -11.46 -11.59 -6.44
N ALA A 195 -11.92 -10.35 -6.63
CA ALA A 195 -11.17 -9.15 -6.24
C ALA A 195 -10.94 -9.09 -4.73
N ALA A 196 -11.96 -9.41 -3.93
CA ALA A 196 -11.82 -9.52 -2.48
C ALA A 196 -10.77 -10.58 -2.08
N LEU A 197 -10.80 -11.75 -2.72
CA LEU A 197 -9.85 -12.84 -2.44
C LEU A 197 -8.41 -12.48 -2.87
N ARG A 198 -8.22 -11.90 -4.06
CA ARG A 198 -6.91 -11.40 -4.53
C ARG A 198 -6.33 -10.33 -3.61
N ALA A 199 -7.19 -9.50 -3.00
CA ALA A 199 -6.79 -8.51 -2.01
C ALA A 199 -6.56 -9.09 -0.59
N GLY A 200 -6.72 -10.41 -0.40
CA GLY A 200 -6.55 -11.06 0.90
C GLY A 200 -7.65 -10.72 1.91
N ARG A 201 -8.89 -10.50 1.43
CA ARG A 201 -10.06 -10.10 2.22
C ARG A 201 -11.15 -11.18 2.22
N PRO A 202 -10.94 -12.36 2.85
CA PRO A 202 -11.93 -13.44 2.83
C PRO A 202 -13.26 -13.07 3.49
N GLY A 203 -13.26 -12.24 4.54
CA GLY A 203 -14.50 -11.76 5.15
C GLY A 203 -15.35 -10.90 4.20
N MET A 204 -14.71 -10.13 3.31
CA MET A 204 -15.41 -9.38 2.26
C MET A 204 -15.95 -10.32 1.18
N ALA A 205 -15.17 -11.34 0.79
CA ALA A 205 -15.62 -12.36 -0.16
C ALA A 205 -16.86 -13.11 0.35
N ASP A 206 -16.86 -13.53 1.62
CA ASP A 206 -18.00 -14.17 2.26
C ASP A 206 -19.22 -13.23 2.37
N TRP A 207 -19.00 -11.95 2.68
CA TRP A 207 -20.08 -10.96 2.68
C TRP A 207 -20.69 -10.79 1.29
N LEU A 208 -19.87 -10.70 0.23
CA LEU A 208 -20.34 -10.61 -1.16
C LEU A 208 -21.12 -11.86 -1.59
N LEU A 209 -20.70 -13.05 -1.17
CA LEU A 209 -21.41 -14.31 -1.43
C LEU A 209 -22.81 -14.33 -0.78
N GLN A 210 -22.97 -13.69 0.38
CA GLN A 210 -24.28 -13.50 1.03
C GLN A 210 -25.16 -12.49 0.30
N GLN A 211 -24.57 -11.53 -0.42
CA GLN A 211 -25.31 -10.56 -1.25
C GLN A 211 -25.75 -11.12 -2.61
N ARG A 212 -25.53 -12.42 -2.89
CA ARG A 212 -25.91 -13.02 -4.18
C ARG A 212 -27.44 -12.94 -4.38
N PRO A 213 -27.92 -12.35 -5.50
CA PRO A 213 -29.35 -12.12 -5.69
C PRO A 213 -30.21 -13.38 -5.84
N GLU A 214 -29.71 -14.40 -6.55
CA GLU A 214 -30.47 -15.62 -6.83
C GLU A 214 -30.62 -16.49 -5.58
N ARG A 215 -29.51 -16.68 -4.87
CA ARG A 215 -29.44 -17.48 -3.65
C ARG A 215 -28.24 -17.05 -2.82
N PRO A 216 -28.47 -16.40 -1.66
CA PRO A 216 -27.41 -16.10 -0.71
C PRO A 216 -26.64 -17.36 -0.34
N ILE A 217 -25.31 -17.28 -0.38
CA ILE A 217 -24.44 -18.37 0.04
C ILE A 217 -23.85 -17.97 1.39
N GLY A 218 -24.19 -18.71 2.43
CA GLY A 218 -23.65 -18.51 3.77
C GLY A 218 -22.15 -18.84 3.85
N SER A 219 -21.48 -18.28 4.86
CA SER A 219 -20.11 -18.69 5.18
C SER A 219 -20.10 -20.18 5.51
N GLY A 220 -19.22 -20.94 4.85
CA GLY A 220 -19.15 -22.40 4.97
C GLY A 220 -20.15 -23.21 4.11
N CYS A 221 -21.06 -22.56 3.38
CA CYS A 221 -21.92 -23.27 2.43
C CYS A 221 -21.15 -23.69 1.17
N SER A 222 -21.63 -24.75 0.51
CA SER A 222 -21.10 -25.22 -0.78
C SER A 222 -21.23 -24.13 -1.84
N LEU A 223 -20.15 -23.95 -2.62
CA LEU A 223 -20.07 -23.01 -3.74
C LEU A 223 -20.54 -23.63 -5.07
N ALA A 224 -21.03 -24.88 -5.06
CA ALA A 224 -21.60 -25.55 -6.23
C ALA A 224 -22.63 -24.73 -7.03
N PRO A 225 -23.49 -23.92 -6.39
CA PRO A 225 -24.42 -23.07 -7.13
C PRO A 225 -23.78 -21.99 -8.00
N LEU A 226 -22.46 -21.72 -7.90
CA LEU A 226 -21.74 -20.77 -8.75
C LEU A 226 -21.24 -21.41 -10.05
N GLY A 227 -21.20 -22.74 -10.12
CA GLY A 227 -20.64 -23.48 -11.24
C GLY A 227 -19.13 -23.68 -11.14
N GLU A 228 -18.63 -24.50 -12.06
CA GLU A 228 -17.25 -24.99 -12.09
C GLU A 228 -16.23 -23.87 -12.34
N GLU A 229 -16.43 -23.10 -13.41
CA GLU A 229 -15.54 -22.00 -13.81
C GLU A 229 -15.40 -20.94 -12.71
N ALA A 230 -16.50 -20.61 -12.03
CA ALA A 230 -16.49 -19.66 -10.92
C ALA A 230 -15.70 -20.20 -9.73
N CYS A 231 -15.86 -21.48 -9.39
CA CYS A 231 -15.09 -22.11 -8.32
C CYS A 231 -13.58 -22.12 -8.62
N ALA A 232 -13.18 -22.42 -9.87
CA ALA A 232 -11.79 -22.35 -10.30
C ALA A 232 -11.24 -20.92 -10.17
N ALA A 233 -11.97 -19.91 -10.66
CA ALA A 233 -11.57 -18.51 -10.57
C ALA A 233 -11.41 -18.03 -9.11
N LEU A 234 -12.28 -18.48 -8.19
CA LEU A 234 -12.18 -18.16 -6.77
C LEU A 234 -10.95 -18.82 -6.12
N LEU A 235 -10.64 -20.06 -6.49
CA LEU A 235 -9.45 -20.77 -6.00
C LEU A 235 -8.16 -20.10 -6.47
N HIS A 236 -8.08 -19.72 -7.75
CA HIS A 236 -6.95 -18.95 -8.26
C HIS A 236 -6.78 -17.61 -7.53
N ALA A 237 -7.88 -16.86 -7.39
CA ALA A 237 -7.87 -15.58 -6.69
C ALA A 237 -7.45 -15.71 -5.20
N ALA A 238 -7.90 -16.76 -4.52
CA ALA A 238 -7.50 -17.05 -3.15
C ALA A 238 -6.03 -17.47 -3.06
N ALA A 239 -5.50 -18.21 -4.03
CA ALA A 239 -4.09 -18.59 -4.07
C ALA A 239 -3.15 -17.37 -4.28
N GLU A 240 -3.61 -16.32 -4.98
CA GLU A 240 -2.85 -15.09 -5.18
C GLU A 240 -2.76 -14.20 -3.93
N GLY A 241 -3.83 -14.16 -3.12
CA GLY A 241 -4.02 -13.12 -2.10
C GLY A 241 -4.33 -13.59 -0.68
N CYS A 242 -4.81 -14.81 -0.48
CA CYS A 242 -5.25 -15.32 0.82
C CYS A 242 -4.26 -16.30 1.47
N ASP A 243 -4.47 -16.60 2.75
CA ASP A 243 -3.68 -17.60 3.47
C ASP A 243 -4.13 -19.04 3.15
N LEU A 244 -3.28 -20.02 3.46
CA LEU A 244 -3.56 -21.44 3.21
C LEU A 244 -4.86 -21.92 3.88
N PRO A 245 -5.17 -21.58 5.16
CA PRO A 245 -6.43 -21.99 5.77
C PRO A 245 -7.66 -21.50 5.02
N THR A 246 -7.65 -20.26 4.53
CA THR A 246 -8.73 -19.71 3.71
C THR A 246 -8.84 -20.47 2.39
N LEU A 247 -7.72 -20.73 1.72
CA LEU A 247 -7.71 -21.47 0.45
C LEU A 247 -8.21 -22.91 0.63
N SER A 248 -7.77 -23.62 1.67
CA SER A 248 -8.24 -24.97 1.99
C SER A 248 -9.74 -24.99 2.30
N SER A 249 -10.22 -24.01 3.07
CA SER A 249 -11.65 -23.87 3.35
C SER A 249 -12.46 -23.62 2.08
N LEU A 250 -11.96 -22.75 1.20
CA LEU A 250 -12.62 -22.44 -0.07
C LEU A 250 -12.62 -23.66 -1.01
N HIS A 251 -11.53 -24.41 -1.07
CA HIS A 251 -11.44 -25.67 -1.81
C HIS A 251 -12.47 -26.69 -1.31
N GLN A 252 -12.56 -26.90 -0.01
CA GLN A 252 -13.58 -27.79 0.58
C GLN A 252 -15.01 -27.36 0.23
N ARG A 253 -15.28 -26.06 0.16
CA ARG A 253 -16.60 -25.53 -0.24
C ARG A 253 -16.88 -25.73 -1.74
N CYS A 254 -15.84 -25.80 -2.57
CA CYS A 254 -15.94 -26.12 -3.99
C CYS A 254 -16.04 -27.64 -4.25
N CYS A 255 -15.57 -28.50 -3.34
CA CYS A 255 -15.70 -29.95 -3.46
C CYS A 255 -17.19 -30.37 -3.55
N GLY A 256 -17.59 -31.04 -4.64
CA GLY A 256 -18.97 -31.48 -4.89
C GLY A 256 -19.69 -30.74 -6.03
N VAL A 257 -19.10 -29.67 -6.59
CA VAL A 257 -19.35 -29.34 -8.00
C VAL A 257 -18.80 -30.53 -8.78
N GLY A 258 -19.47 -31.00 -9.82
CA GLY A 258 -18.99 -32.08 -10.69
C GLY A 258 -17.74 -31.70 -11.50
N MET A 259 -16.72 -31.13 -10.85
CA MET A 259 -15.35 -31.08 -11.32
C MET A 259 -14.94 -32.52 -11.53
N THR A 260 -15.02 -32.96 -12.79
CA THR A 260 -14.39 -34.18 -13.25
C THR A 260 -12.94 -34.11 -12.80
N ASP A 261 -12.53 -34.95 -11.85
CA ASP A 261 -11.14 -35.20 -11.46
C ASP A 261 -10.20 -34.02 -11.72
N SER A 262 -10.50 -32.83 -11.16
CA SER A 262 -9.73 -31.62 -11.48
C SER A 262 -8.37 -31.71 -10.79
N GLU A 263 -7.43 -32.32 -11.51
CA GLU A 263 -6.00 -32.28 -11.22
C GLU A 263 -5.58 -30.83 -10.96
N GLU A 264 -6.17 -29.83 -11.65
CA GLU A 264 -5.87 -28.40 -11.49
C GLU A 264 -6.18 -27.82 -10.10
N ALA A 265 -7.36 -28.09 -9.51
CA ALA A 265 -7.69 -27.58 -8.18
C ALA A 265 -6.87 -28.26 -7.07
N SER A 266 -6.59 -29.56 -7.26
CA SER A 266 -5.71 -30.33 -6.39
C SER A 266 -4.24 -29.91 -6.56
N GLU A 267 -3.79 -29.59 -7.77
CA GLU A 267 -2.46 -29.08 -8.10
C GLU A 267 -2.27 -27.66 -7.60
N LEU A 268 -3.29 -26.80 -7.66
CA LEU A 268 -3.25 -25.45 -7.07
C LEU A 268 -3.23 -25.51 -5.55
N LEU A 269 -4.01 -26.40 -4.93
CA LEU A 269 -3.94 -26.62 -3.49
C LEU A 269 -2.61 -27.28 -3.10
N THR A 270 -2.09 -28.20 -3.89
CA THR A 270 -0.79 -28.86 -3.67
C THR A 270 0.34 -27.88 -3.92
N ALA A 271 0.26 -26.98 -4.90
CA ALA A 271 1.22 -25.91 -5.13
C ALA A 271 1.15 -24.87 -4.01
N ALA A 272 -0.03 -24.43 -3.59
CA ALA A 272 -0.20 -23.48 -2.49
C ALA A 272 0.16 -24.08 -1.12
N ALA A 273 -0.14 -25.36 -0.88
CA ALA A 273 0.26 -26.11 0.33
C ALA A 273 1.76 -26.45 0.29
N SER A 274 2.31 -26.81 -0.87
CA SER A 274 3.75 -26.94 -1.11
C SER A 274 4.47 -25.60 -0.97
N CYS A 275 3.78 -24.47 -1.16
CA CYS A 275 4.28 -23.11 -0.92
C CYS A 275 4.27 -22.71 0.56
N THR A 276 3.70 -23.51 1.49
CA THR A 276 3.56 -23.07 2.90
C THR A 276 3.89 -24.11 3.98
N ALA A 277 3.91 -25.42 3.71
CA ALA A 277 4.27 -26.42 4.74
C ALA A 277 5.53 -27.25 4.42
N ASP A 278 5.76 -27.63 3.16
CA ASP A 278 6.80 -28.62 2.83
C ASP A 278 8.07 -28.06 2.15
N TRP A 279 8.15 -26.75 1.85
CA TRP A 279 9.38 -26.16 1.28
C TRP A 279 10.51 -25.96 2.30
N GLN A 280 10.22 -25.90 3.61
CA GLN A 280 11.28 -25.84 4.62
C GLN A 280 12.14 -27.12 4.65
N ALA A 281 11.67 -28.20 4.01
CA ALA A 281 12.44 -29.42 3.80
C ALA A 281 13.17 -29.48 2.43
N LYS A 282 12.87 -28.58 1.48
CA LYS A 282 13.49 -28.53 0.15
C LYS A 282 14.20 -27.18 -0.05
N ASP A 283 15.46 -27.14 0.36
CA ASP A 283 16.39 -26.01 0.17
C ASP A 283 17.00 -26.01 -1.26
N ASP A 284 16.21 -26.33 -2.29
CA ASP A 284 16.69 -26.52 -3.66
C ASP A 284 16.33 -25.39 -4.62
N GLY A 285 15.53 -24.40 -4.19
CA GLY A 285 15.13 -23.26 -5.02
C GLY A 285 14.14 -23.61 -6.15
N GLY A 286 13.59 -24.83 -6.17
CA GLY A 286 12.67 -25.31 -7.19
C GLY A 286 11.50 -24.38 -7.55
N PRO A 287 10.77 -23.80 -6.57
CA PRO A 287 9.65 -22.89 -6.85
C PRO A 287 10.03 -21.67 -7.70
N TYR A 288 11.20 -21.09 -7.45
CA TYR A 288 11.69 -19.97 -8.25
C TYR A 288 12.04 -20.40 -9.66
N THR A 289 12.58 -21.61 -9.85
CA THR A 289 12.91 -22.12 -11.19
C THR A 289 11.67 -22.35 -12.04
N SER A 290 10.60 -22.91 -11.48
CA SER A 290 9.33 -23.14 -12.19
C SER A 290 8.62 -21.83 -12.54
N ALA A 291 8.56 -20.88 -11.60
CA ALA A 291 7.97 -19.57 -11.86
C ALA A 291 8.76 -18.80 -12.93
N ALA A 292 10.09 -18.87 -12.87
CA ALA A 292 10.97 -18.19 -13.83
C ALA A 292 10.95 -18.84 -15.22
N SER A 293 10.84 -20.17 -15.34
CA SER A 293 10.69 -20.84 -16.63
C SER A 293 9.38 -20.48 -17.33
N ASN A 294 8.32 -20.25 -16.55
CA ASN A 294 7.01 -19.83 -17.06
C ASN A 294 6.93 -18.31 -17.31
N GLY A 295 7.95 -17.55 -16.89
CA GLY A 295 7.98 -16.09 -17.05
C GLY A 295 7.03 -15.34 -16.11
N ASP A 296 6.55 -15.98 -15.05
CA ASP A 296 5.56 -15.40 -14.12
C ASP A 296 6.23 -14.49 -13.09
N LEU A 297 6.31 -13.20 -13.45
CA LEU A 297 6.90 -12.16 -12.61
C LEU A 297 6.09 -11.88 -11.33
N ALA A 298 4.78 -12.15 -11.33
CA ALA A 298 3.93 -11.94 -10.16
C ALA A 298 4.18 -13.03 -9.12
N MET A 299 4.26 -14.28 -9.57
CA MET A 299 4.62 -15.41 -8.72
C MET A 299 6.03 -15.26 -8.13
N LEU A 300 7.03 -14.82 -8.90
CA LEU A 300 8.38 -14.56 -8.37
C LEU A 300 8.39 -13.54 -7.23
N ARG A 301 7.62 -12.45 -7.36
CA ARG A 301 7.45 -11.46 -6.28
C ARG A 301 6.66 -12.01 -5.10
N CYS A 302 5.73 -12.93 -5.34
CA CYS A 302 5.00 -13.63 -4.28
C CYS A 302 5.97 -14.50 -3.45
N LEU A 303 6.73 -15.36 -4.11
CA LEU A 303 7.72 -16.25 -3.48
C LEU A 303 8.75 -15.46 -2.65
N ALA A 304 9.27 -14.35 -3.17
CA ALA A 304 10.20 -13.49 -2.43
C ALA A 304 9.57 -12.80 -1.22
N ARG A 305 8.30 -12.38 -1.30
CA ARG A 305 7.56 -11.82 -0.15
C ARG A 305 7.29 -12.87 0.92
N LEU A 306 7.07 -14.12 0.53
CA LEU A 306 6.87 -15.25 1.43
C LEU A 306 8.18 -15.76 2.07
N GLY A 307 9.34 -15.25 1.64
CA GLY A 307 10.64 -15.61 2.19
C GLY A 307 11.11 -17.01 1.81
N CYS A 308 10.68 -17.52 0.64
CA CYS A 308 11.11 -18.82 0.15
C CYS A 308 12.65 -18.87 -0.03
N PRO A 309 13.31 -19.98 0.33
CA PRO A 309 14.74 -20.13 0.19
C PRO A 309 15.08 -20.23 -1.30
N TRP A 310 16.12 -19.50 -1.70
CA TRP A 310 16.67 -19.57 -3.05
C TRP A 310 17.39 -20.88 -3.34
N GLY A 311 17.64 -21.69 -2.30
CA GLY A 311 18.47 -22.88 -2.36
C GLY A 311 19.96 -22.55 -2.50
N PRO A 312 20.76 -23.40 -3.16
CA PRO A 312 22.20 -23.21 -3.26
C PRO A 312 22.54 -21.93 -4.03
N ALA A 313 23.46 -21.14 -3.48
CA ALA A 313 23.93 -19.88 -4.07
C ALA A 313 24.75 -20.06 -5.37
N SER A 314 25.25 -21.27 -5.63
CA SER A 314 26.02 -21.60 -6.84
C SER A 314 25.93 -23.10 -7.18
N GLY A 315 26.10 -23.44 -8.46
CA GLY A 315 26.04 -24.79 -9.01
C GLY A 315 24.86 -24.99 -9.95
N ALA A 316 24.77 -26.18 -10.57
CA ALA A 316 23.74 -26.48 -11.58
C ALA A 316 22.28 -26.41 -11.06
N ALA A 317 22.10 -26.52 -9.75
CA ALA A 317 20.80 -26.37 -9.07
C ALA A 317 20.50 -24.92 -8.63
N ALA A 318 21.45 -24.00 -8.75
CA ALA A 318 21.23 -22.60 -8.38
C ALA A 318 20.29 -21.93 -9.39
N VAL A 319 19.22 -21.31 -8.88
CA VAL A 319 18.14 -20.70 -9.67
C VAL A 319 18.67 -19.78 -10.77
N PHE A 320 19.63 -18.93 -10.42
CA PHE A 320 20.17 -17.93 -11.34
C PHE A 320 21.09 -18.53 -12.42
N GLU A 321 21.95 -19.48 -12.05
CA GLU A 321 22.82 -20.20 -13.00
C GLU A 321 22.00 -21.05 -13.98
N TYR A 322 20.98 -21.74 -13.46
CA TYR A 322 20.06 -22.55 -14.26
C TYR A 322 19.34 -21.69 -15.31
N GLY A 323 18.83 -20.53 -14.91
CA GLY A 323 18.18 -19.60 -15.82
C GLY A 323 19.13 -19.00 -16.87
N ALA A 324 20.38 -18.73 -16.50
CA ALA A 324 21.41 -18.29 -17.45
C ALA A 324 21.77 -19.39 -18.47
N GLN A 325 21.79 -20.65 -18.06
CA GLN A 325 22.04 -21.80 -18.93
C GLN A 325 20.88 -22.06 -19.90
N HIS A 326 19.63 -21.90 -19.44
CA HIS A 326 18.41 -22.14 -20.22
C HIS A 326 17.92 -20.90 -20.97
N SER A 327 18.67 -19.80 -20.95
CA SER A 327 18.34 -18.55 -21.68
C SER A 327 16.99 -17.95 -21.29
N TRP A 328 16.67 -17.89 -19.99
CA TRP A 328 15.44 -17.21 -19.55
C TRP A 328 15.44 -15.72 -19.97
N PRO A 329 14.25 -15.13 -20.17
CA PRO A 329 14.13 -13.73 -20.57
C PRO A 329 14.87 -12.77 -19.61
N LEU A 330 15.52 -11.75 -20.18
CA LEU A 330 16.26 -10.74 -19.40
C LEU A 330 15.40 -10.05 -18.30
N PRO A 331 14.09 -9.77 -18.49
CA PRO A 331 13.26 -9.22 -17.42
C PRO A 331 13.15 -10.13 -16.18
N VAL A 332 13.05 -11.45 -16.39
CA VAL A 332 13.02 -12.45 -15.30
C VAL A 332 14.35 -12.44 -14.55
N MET A 333 15.47 -12.46 -15.29
CA MET A 333 16.81 -12.42 -14.73
C MET A 333 17.06 -11.16 -13.88
N ARG A 334 16.61 -9.99 -14.34
CA ARG A 334 16.73 -8.74 -13.56
C ARG A 334 15.89 -8.77 -12.29
N LEU A 335 14.65 -9.28 -12.39
CA LEU A 335 13.77 -9.37 -11.24
C LEU A 335 14.35 -10.29 -10.15
N LEU A 336 14.99 -11.40 -10.50
CA LEU A 336 15.65 -12.28 -9.52
C LEU A 336 16.72 -11.53 -8.71
N VAL A 337 17.52 -10.69 -9.37
CA VAL A 337 18.54 -9.86 -8.70
C VAL A 337 17.90 -8.82 -7.79
N GLU A 338 16.83 -8.15 -8.26
CA GLU A 338 16.08 -7.17 -7.47
C GLU A 338 15.46 -7.78 -6.20
N LEU A 339 15.04 -9.04 -6.28
CA LEU A 339 14.47 -9.79 -5.16
C LEU A 339 15.53 -10.36 -4.20
N GLY A 340 16.82 -10.13 -4.46
CA GLY A 340 17.91 -10.55 -3.59
C GLY A 340 18.34 -12.00 -3.78
N CYS A 341 18.14 -12.59 -4.97
CA CYS A 341 18.66 -13.92 -5.29
C CYS A 341 20.20 -13.96 -5.08
N PRO A 342 20.74 -14.98 -4.40
CA PRO A 342 22.18 -15.16 -4.30
C PRO A 342 22.75 -15.51 -5.68
N VAL A 343 23.68 -14.69 -6.17
CA VAL A 343 24.26 -14.83 -7.51
C VAL A 343 25.77 -14.98 -7.43
N ASP A 344 26.27 -16.10 -7.95
CA ASP A 344 27.66 -16.19 -8.42
C ASP A 344 27.73 -15.71 -9.88
N TRP A 345 28.18 -14.47 -10.05
CA TRP A 345 28.25 -13.81 -11.36
C TRP A 345 29.26 -14.47 -12.31
N GLU A 346 30.33 -15.09 -11.79
CA GLU A 346 31.35 -15.73 -12.63
C GLU A 346 30.87 -17.10 -13.10
N ALA A 347 30.28 -17.88 -12.20
CA ALA A 347 29.68 -19.16 -12.53
C ALA A 347 28.50 -18.99 -13.50
N SER A 348 27.65 -17.98 -13.28
CA SER A 348 26.51 -17.67 -14.16
C SER A 348 26.95 -17.22 -15.56
N LEU A 349 28.01 -16.42 -15.65
CA LEU A 349 28.59 -16.03 -16.94
C LEU A 349 29.19 -17.26 -17.66
N ALA A 350 29.86 -18.15 -16.94
CA ALA A 350 30.37 -19.40 -17.50
C ALA A 350 29.23 -20.35 -17.95
N ALA A 351 28.16 -20.48 -17.17
CA ALA A 351 26.97 -21.26 -17.49
C ALA A 351 26.26 -20.74 -18.75
N SER A 352 26.15 -19.42 -18.89
CA SER A 352 25.59 -18.80 -20.11
C SER A 352 26.38 -19.15 -21.39
N ARG A 353 27.70 -19.38 -21.28
CA ARG A 353 28.54 -19.81 -22.42
C ARG A 353 28.36 -21.27 -22.80
N ARG A 354 27.82 -22.08 -21.88
CA ARG A 354 27.53 -23.51 -22.04
C ARG A 354 26.10 -23.78 -22.50
N SER A 355 25.30 -22.73 -22.73
CA SER A 355 23.90 -22.85 -23.14
C SER A 355 23.76 -23.55 -24.49
N PHE A 356 22.88 -24.55 -24.56
CA PHE A 356 22.57 -25.32 -25.77
C PHE A 356 21.79 -24.53 -26.84
N LEU A 357 21.04 -23.50 -26.44
CA LEU A 357 20.11 -22.76 -27.32
C LEU A 357 20.64 -21.41 -27.80
N GLY A 358 21.86 -21.02 -27.41
CA GLY A 358 22.49 -19.76 -27.80
C GLY A 358 21.89 -18.55 -27.07
N VAL A 359 22.53 -18.12 -25.98
CA VAL A 359 22.06 -16.98 -25.17
C VAL A 359 22.03 -15.67 -25.98
N PRO A 360 20.99 -14.83 -25.89
CA PRO A 360 20.95 -13.50 -26.48
C PRO A 360 22.19 -12.66 -26.13
N LYS A 361 22.69 -11.85 -27.08
CA LYS A 361 23.92 -11.05 -26.90
C LYS A 361 23.75 -10.07 -25.74
N GLU A 362 22.57 -9.49 -25.61
CA GLU A 362 22.16 -8.53 -24.59
C GLU A 362 22.32 -9.12 -23.18
N MET A 363 21.88 -10.36 -23.00
CA MET A 363 21.99 -11.08 -21.73
C MET A 363 23.46 -11.38 -21.38
N ARG A 364 24.27 -11.77 -22.37
CA ARG A 364 25.72 -12.00 -22.17
C ARG A 364 26.48 -10.73 -21.81
N TYR A 365 26.19 -9.61 -22.47
CA TYR A 365 26.78 -8.31 -22.14
C TYR A 365 26.40 -7.86 -20.72
N TRP A 366 25.12 -8.02 -20.36
CA TRP A 366 24.64 -7.69 -19.03
C TRP A 366 25.33 -8.51 -17.93
N LEU A 367 25.39 -9.85 -18.06
CA LEU A 367 26.09 -10.72 -17.11
C LEU A 367 27.59 -10.37 -17.00
N ALA A 368 28.27 -10.09 -18.13
CA ALA A 368 29.68 -9.73 -18.12
C ALA A 368 29.93 -8.38 -17.42
N ALA A 369 29.04 -7.40 -17.61
CA ALA A 369 29.11 -6.10 -16.94
C ALA A 369 28.91 -6.22 -15.43
N GLU A 370 27.93 -7.01 -14.97
CA GLU A 370 27.71 -7.26 -13.54
C GLU A 370 28.87 -8.02 -12.89
N ALA A 371 29.39 -9.07 -13.53
CA ALA A 371 30.55 -9.81 -13.02
C ALA A 371 31.79 -8.92 -12.86
N ALA A 372 32.01 -7.97 -13.78
CA ALA A 372 33.11 -7.01 -13.68
C ALA A 372 32.89 -5.98 -12.55
N ARG A 373 31.65 -5.53 -12.32
CA ARG A 373 31.31 -4.66 -11.18
C ARG A 373 31.58 -5.35 -9.86
N TRP A 374 31.08 -6.58 -9.72
CA TRP A 374 31.26 -7.38 -8.52
C TRP A 374 32.73 -7.63 -8.18
N ARG A 375 33.57 -7.98 -9.18
CA ARG A 375 35.02 -8.13 -9.00
C ARG A 375 35.69 -6.88 -8.45
N ARG A 376 35.36 -5.70 -9.00
CA ARG A 376 35.91 -4.43 -8.52
C ARG A 376 35.52 -4.15 -7.07
N GLN A 377 34.26 -4.41 -6.71
CA GLN A 377 33.78 -4.22 -5.35
C GLN A 377 34.50 -5.14 -4.35
N LYS A 378 34.70 -6.42 -4.70
CA LYS A 378 35.42 -7.39 -3.86
C LYS A 378 36.89 -7.01 -3.67
N GLN A 379 37.55 -6.51 -4.72
CA GLN A 379 38.92 -6.01 -4.64
C GLN A 379 39.03 -4.77 -3.73
N GLN A 380 38.07 -3.84 -3.83
CA GLN A 380 38.03 -2.65 -2.97
C GLN A 380 37.80 -3.02 -1.50
N GLN A 381 36.86 -3.93 -1.21
CA GLN A 381 36.61 -4.42 0.15
C GLN A 381 37.84 -5.12 0.74
N GLY A 382 38.49 -6.02 -0.01
CA GLY A 382 39.71 -6.69 0.45
C GLY A 382 40.87 -5.71 0.69
N ALA A 383 41.00 -4.68 -0.14
CA ALA A 383 42.00 -3.62 0.06
C ALA A 383 41.69 -2.78 1.30
N GLU A 384 40.42 -2.49 1.59
CA GLU A 384 39.99 -1.75 2.78
C GLU A 384 40.21 -2.57 4.06
N GLU A 385 39.86 -3.86 4.05
CA GLU A 385 40.11 -4.77 5.18
C GLU A 385 41.60 -4.94 5.45
N ALA A 386 42.43 -5.07 4.41
CA ALA A 386 43.88 -5.13 4.56
C ALA A 386 44.44 -3.84 5.18
N ARG A 387 43.94 -2.67 4.77
CA ARG A 387 44.29 -1.37 5.36
C ARG A 387 43.88 -1.30 6.84
N LYS A 388 42.67 -1.75 7.19
CA LYS A 388 42.20 -1.81 8.58
C LYS A 388 43.06 -2.73 9.45
N ARG A 389 43.45 -3.91 8.93
CA ARG A 389 44.36 -4.85 9.62
C ARG A 389 45.74 -4.22 9.85
N GLN A 390 46.33 -3.59 8.83
CA GLN A 390 47.62 -2.90 8.97
C GLN A 390 47.56 -1.75 9.99
N GLN A 391 46.47 -0.97 9.99
CA GLN A 391 46.26 0.10 10.95
C GLN A 391 46.20 -0.46 12.38
N GLN A 392 45.45 -1.55 12.59
CA GLN A 392 45.32 -2.21 13.88
C GLN A 392 46.68 -2.74 14.39
N GLU A 393 47.46 -3.40 13.52
CA GLU A 393 48.80 -3.86 13.87
C GLU A 393 49.76 -2.71 14.24
N ARG A 394 49.65 -1.56 13.55
CA ARG A 394 50.45 -0.37 13.90
C ARG A 394 50.09 0.17 15.29
N ILE A 395 48.80 0.20 15.62
CA ILE A 395 48.31 0.61 16.95
C ILE A 395 48.83 -0.35 18.02
N GLU A 396 48.70 -1.66 17.82
CA GLU A 396 49.19 -2.66 18.77
C GLU A 396 50.71 -2.59 18.99
N ARG A 397 51.48 -2.38 17.92
CA ARG A 397 52.94 -2.18 18.03
C ARG A 397 53.29 -0.93 18.81
N ALA A 398 52.57 0.17 18.63
CA ALA A 398 52.78 1.41 19.37
C ALA A 398 52.48 1.23 20.88
N VAL A 399 51.38 0.55 21.21
CA VAL A 399 51.02 0.21 22.60
C VAL A 399 52.09 -0.67 23.26
N ARG A 400 52.61 -1.69 22.54
CA ARG A 400 53.69 -2.54 23.06
C ARG A 400 55.00 -1.78 23.31
N ARG A 401 55.32 -0.78 22.49
CA ARG A 401 56.49 0.10 22.70
C ARG A 401 56.33 0.97 23.94
N GLN A 402 55.20 1.66 24.09
CA GLN A 402 54.91 2.46 25.30
C GLN A 402 54.98 1.64 26.59
N LYS A 403 54.48 0.40 26.58
CA LYS A 403 54.59 -0.50 27.76
C LYS A 403 56.02 -0.90 28.09
N ARG A 404 56.91 -1.01 27.09
CA ARG A 404 58.33 -1.31 27.33
C ARG A 404 59.08 -0.10 27.86
N ASP A 405 58.83 1.06 27.30
CA ASP A 405 59.52 2.30 27.68
C ASP A 405 59.11 2.75 29.09
N GLY A 406 57.84 2.52 29.48
CA GLY A 406 57.36 2.79 30.85
C GLY A 406 57.77 1.75 31.91
N ALA A 407 58.41 0.65 31.52
CA ALA A 407 58.96 -0.34 32.46
C ALA A 407 60.49 -0.16 32.69
N GLN A 408 61.10 0.78 31.97
CA GLN A 408 62.53 1.14 32.09
C GLN A 408 62.76 2.48 32.81
N GLN A 409 61.69 3.15 33.24
CA GLN A 409 61.69 4.27 34.17
C GLN A 409 61.28 3.76 35.56
#